data_AF-A0A519VC22-F1
#
_entry.id   AF-A0A519VC22-F1
#
_cell.length_a   1.000
_cell.length_b   1.000
_cell.length_c   1.000
_cell.angle_alpha   90.00
_cell.angle_beta   90.00
_cell.angle_gamma   90.00
#
_symmetry.space_group_name_H-M   'P 1'
#
loop_
_entity.id
_entity.type
_entity.pdbx_description
1 polymer ?
#
loop_
_entity_poly.entity_id
_entity_poly.type
_entity_poly.pdbx_seq_one_letter_code
_entity_poly.pdbx_strand_id
1 'polypeptide(L)' 'MEKLIATLQQKYDSQIVTIDQVSSTEIKIVAKPDIDAEALAQSLKDHFVELADELTIVKISVFDLHNNLVDSFASNQ' A
#
# COMPACT_ATOMS: atom_id res chain seq x y z
N MET A 1 -5.29 9.89 6.48
CA MET A 1 -5.54 8.88 5.43
C MET A 1 -5.39 9.46 4.03
N GLU A 2 -6.18 10.46 3.64
CA GLU A 2 -6.13 11.05 2.29
C GLU A 2 -4.72 11.50 1.86
N LYS A 3 -3.95 12.14 2.76
CA LYS A 3 -2.56 12.52 2.49
C LYS A 3 -1.65 11.32 2.21
N LEU A 4 -1.82 10.22 2.96
CA LEU A 4 -1.03 9.00 2.76
C LEU A 4 -1.34 8.38 1.39
N ILE A 5 -2.62 8.27 1.05
CA ILE A 5 -3.06 7.77 -0.27
C ILE A 5 -2.48 8.64 -1.39
N ALA A 6 -2.58 9.96 -1.27
CA ALA A 6 -2.02 10.87 -2.27
C ALA A 6 -0.48 10.71 -2.42
N THR A 7 0.25 10.59 -1.30
CA THR A 7 1.70 10.36 -1.31
C THR A 7 2.07 9.03 -1.97
N LEU A 8 1.36 7.95 -1.61
CA LEU A 8 1.59 6.62 -2.19
C LEU A 8 1.25 6.63 -3.69
N GLN A 9 0.15 7.25 -4.08
CA GLN A 9 -0.25 7.34 -5.47
C GLN A 9 0.77 8.13 -6.29
N GLN A 10 1.27 9.27 -5.80
CA GLN A 10 2.31 10.03 -6.51
C GLN A 10 3.62 9.25 -6.69
N LYS A 11 4.06 8.49 -5.68
CA LYS A 11 5.34 7.76 -5.73
C LYS A 11 5.28 6.48 -6.55
N TYR A 12 4.14 5.78 -6.52
CA TYR A 12 3.96 4.46 -7.12
C TYR A 12 2.95 4.45 -8.28
N ASP A 13 2.61 5.61 -8.86
CA ASP A 13 1.66 5.74 -9.99
C ASP A 13 2.00 4.81 -11.17
N SER A 14 3.30 4.65 -11.43
CA SER A 14 3.79 3.76 -12.49
C SER A 14 3.58 2.27 -12.16
N GLN A 15 3.33 1.90 -10.90
CA GLN A 15 3.30 0.52 -10.42
C GLN A 15 1.92 0.05 -9.92
N ILE A 16 1.02 0.99 -9.61
CA ILE A 16 -0.28 0.72 -9.00
C ILE A 16 -1.40 0.94 -10.03
N VAL A 17 -2.39 0.06 -10.05
CA VAL A 17 -3.64 0.24 -10.81
C VAL A 17 -4.64 1.04 -10.00
N THR A 18 -4.90 0.61 -8.75
CA THR A 18 -5.80 1.31 -7.83
C THR A 18 -5.24 1.34 -6.41
N ILE A 19 -5.61 2.41 -5.70
CA ILE A 19 -5.41 2.56 -4.27
C ILE A 19 -6.75 2.98 -3.66
N ASP A 20 -7.32 2.11 -2.85
CA ASP A 20 -8.67 2.26 -2.31
C ASP A 20 -8.61 2.27 -0.79
N GLN A 21 -9.27 3.25 -0.17
CA GLN A 21 -9.48 3.23 1.28
C GLN A 21 -10.62 2.26 1.59
N VAL A 22 -10.29 1.12 2.24
CA VAL A 22 -11.28 0.11 2.63
C VAL A 22 -11.94 0.50 3.95
N SER A 23 -11.20 1.12 4.87
CA SER A 23 -11.70 1.59 6.16
C SER A 23 -10.93 2.81 6.66
N SER A 24 -11.27 3.36 7.83
CA SER A 24 -10.53 4.46 8.45
C SER A 24 -9.04 4.16 8.68
N THR A 25 -8.65 2.87 8.70
CA THR A 25 -7.30 2.40 8.99
C THR A 25 -6.81 1.35 7.99
N GLU A 26 -7.49 1.12 6.87
CA GLU A 26 -7.08 0.11 5.88
C GLU A 26 -7.08 0.68 4.46
N ILE A 27 -5.99 0.42 3.75
CA ILE A 27 -5.80 0.72 2.33
C ILE A 27 -5.60 -0.58 1.58
N LYS A 28 -6.29 -0.71 0.45
CA LYS A 28 -6.06 -1.74 -0.55
C LYS A 28 -5.28 -1.14 -1.70
N ILE A 29 -4.23 -1.83 -2.13
CA ILE A 29 -3.43 -1.46 -3.29
C ILE A 29 -3.44 -2.62 -4.28
N VAL A 30 -3.70 -2.34 -5.55
CA VAL A 30 -3.65 -3.33 -6.64
C VAL A 30 -2.45 -3.02 -7.53
N ALA A 31 -1.53 -3.98 -7.67
CA ALA A 31 -0.35 -3.85 -8.53
C ALA A 31 -0.72 -3.96 -10.02
N LYS A 32 0.06 -3.32 -10.88
CA LYS A 32 -0.02 -3.47 -12.35
C LYS A 32 0.44 -4.86 -12.82
N PRO A 33 0.02 -5.32 -14.02
CA PRO A 33 0.27 -6.68 -14.51
C PRO A 33 1.76 -7.04 -14.62
N ASP A 34 2.56 -6.04 -14.98
CA ASP A 34 3.99 -6.13 -15.26
C ASP A 34 4.85 -5.86 -14.02
N ILE A 35 4.21 -5.66 -12.86
CA ILE A 35 4.88 -5.37 -11.61
C ILE A 35 4.86 -6.60 -10.72
N ASP A 36 6.03 -6.89 -10.15
CA ASP A 36 6.14 -7.85 -9.06
C ASP A 36 5.47 -7.27 -7.81
N ALA A 37 4.30 -7.82 -7.48
CA ALA A 37 3.50 -7.37 -6.35
C ALA A 37 4.18 -7.60 -5.00
N GLU A 38 5.07 -8.61 -4.87
CA GLU A 38 5.85 -8.85 -3.65
C GLU A 38 6.92 -7.77 -3.48
N ALA A 39 7.64 -7.45 -4.56
CA ALA A 39 8.63 -6.37 -4.55
C ALA A 39 7.99 -4.99 -4.28
N LEU A 40 6.79 -4.76 -4.84
CA LEU A 40 6.00 -3.57 -4.56
C LEU A 40 5.57 -3.54 -3.08
N ALA A 41 5.08 -4.65 -2.54
CA ALA A 41 4.69 -4.73 -1.14
C ALA A 41 5.86 -4.42 -0.19
N GLN A 42 7.04 -4.99 -0.47
CA GLN A 42 8.24 -4.68 0.30
C GLN A 42 8.62 -3.20 0.20
N SER A 43 8.59 -2.63 -1.00
CA SER A 43 8.89 -1.20 -1.22
C SER A 43 7.89 -0.27 -0.52
N LEU A 44 6.61 -0.65 -0.49
CA LEU A 44 5.57 0.07 0.23
C LEU A 44 5.78 -0.03 1.73
N LYS A 45 6.16 -1.21 2.24
CA LYS A 45 6.45 -1.44 3.66
C LYS A 45 7.62 -0.59 4.14
N ASP A 46 8.73 -0.59 3.40
CA ASP A 46 9.92 0.19 3.75
C ASP A 46 9.61 1.69 3.79
N HIS A 47 8.93 2.20 2.76
CA HIS A 47 8.54 3.61 2.71
C HIS A 47 7.44 3.97 3.73
N PHE A 48 6.57 3.01 4.06
CA PHE A 48 5.54 3.22 5.06
C PHE A 48 6.14 3.33 6.46
N VAL A 49 7.20 2.58 6.77
CA VAL A 49 8.00 2.78 8.00
C VAL A 49 8.61 4.19 8.05
N GLU A 50 9.04 4.74 6.93
CA GLU A 50 9.55 6.12 6.86
C GLU A 50 8.45 7.19 7.05
N LEU A 51 7.22 6.90 6.63
CA LEU A 51 6.10 7.84 6.63
C LEU A 51 5.21 7.76 7.88
N ALA A 52 5.17 6.60 8.52
CA ALA A 52 4.28 6.37 9.64
C ALA A 52 4.88 6.93 10.93
N ASP A 53 4.40 8.12 11.33
CA ASP A 53 4.49 8.59 12.71
C ASP A 53 3.93 7.52 13.65
N GLU A 54 4.53 7.33 14.84
CA GLU A 54 4.20 6.28 15.84
C GLU A 54 2.70 6.19 16.22
N LEU A 55 1.91 7.22 15.86
CA LEU A 55 0.48 7.35 16.15
C LEU A 55 -0.44 6.90 15.00
N THR A 56 0.09 6.64 13.79
CA THR A 56 -0.72 6.36 12.61
C THR A 56 -0.94 4.85 12.42
N ILE A 57 -1.98 4.29 13.04
CA ILE A 57 -2.36 2.89 12.82
C ILE A 57 -3.04 2.76 11.45
N VAL A 58 -2.28 2.35 10.44
CA VAL A 58 -2.81 2.00 9.11
C VAL A 58 -2.29 0.62 8.70
N LYS A 59 -3.20 -0.18 8.14
CA LYS A 59 -2.94 -1.46 7.47
C LYS A 59 -2.96 -1.23 5.97
N ILE A 60 -1.95 -1.75 5.27
CA ILE A 60 -1.88 -1.77 3.81
C ILE A 60 -1.95 -3.22 3.36
N SER A 61 -2.90 -3.52 2.48
CA SER A 61 -3.08 -4.83 1.86
C SER A 61 -2.78 -4.71 0.37
N VAL A 62 -1.82 -5.47 -0.13
CA VAL A 62 -1.36 -5.44 -1.52
C VAL A 62 -1.89 -6.66 -2.26
N PHE A 63 -2.51 -6.42 -3.40
CA PHE A 63 -3.13 -7.44 -4.24
C PHE A 63 -2.50 -7.47 -5.63
N ASP A 64 -2.50 -8.64 -6.24
CA ASP A 64 -2.26 -8.78 -7.67
C ASP A 64 -3.51 -8.36 -8.49
N LEU A 65 -3.38 -8.36 -9.81
CA LEU A 65 -4.50 -8.06 -10.72
C LEU A 65 -5.66 -9.05 -10.67
N HIS A 66 -5.42 -10.28 -10.23
CA HIS A 66 -6.44 -11.29 -10.06
C HIS A 66 -7.17 -11.14 -8.72
N ASN A 67 -6.85 -10.08 -7.97
CA ASN A 67 -7.41 -9.77 -6.67
C ASN A 67 -7.04 -10.82 -5.60
N ASN A 68 -5.90 -11.49 -5.77
CA ASN A 68 -5.29 -12.32 -4.75
C ASN A 68 -4.46 -11.44 -3.81
N LEU A 69 -4.62 -11.65 -2.49
CA LEU A 69 -3.78 -10.98 -1.51
C LEU A 69 -2.35 -11.52 -1.62
N VAL A 70 -1.40 -10.62 -1.84
CA VAL A 70 0.04 -10.95 -1.93
C VAL A 70 0.71 -10.73 -0.59
N ASP A 71 0.49 -9.56 0.03
CA ASP A 71 1.03 -9.24 1.34
C ASP A 71 0.15 -8.22 2.07
N SER A 72 0.28 -8.16 3.40
CA SER A 72 -0.32 -7.11 4.21
C SER A 72 0.54 -6.75 5.42
N PHE A 73 0.65 -5.46 5.71
CA PHE A 73 1.44 -4.95 6.84
C PHE A 73 0.75 -3.76 7.51
N ALA A 74 1.08 -3.49 8.77
CA ALA A 74 0.51 -2.40 9.56
C ALA A 74 1.58 -1.66 10.36
N SER A 75 1.34 -0.38 10.66
CA SER A 75 2.35 0.55 11.23
C SER A 75 2.87 0.21 12.63
N ASN A 76 2.33 -0.80 13.31
CA ASN A 76 2.55 -1.00 14.75
C ASN A 76 2.81 -2.45 15.17
N GLN A 77 3.17 -3.34 14.23
CA GLN A 77 3.59 -4.73 14.49
C GLN A 77 4.73 -5.17 13.57
#